data_AF-K1TYK8-F1
#
_entry.id   AF-K1TYK8-F1
#
_cell.length_a   1.000
_cell.length_b   1.000
_cell.length_c   1.000
_cell.angle_alpha   90.00
_cell.angle_beta   90.00
_cell.angle_gamma   90.00
#
_symmetry.space_group_name_H-M   'P 1'
#
loop_
_entity.id
_entity.type
_entity.pdbx_description
1 polymer ?
#
loop_
_entity_poly.entity_id
_entity_poly.type
_entity_poly.pdbx_seq_one_letter_code
_entity_poly.pdbx_strand_id
1 'polypeptide(L)'
;VVEIKEGELMSYNPLDEEIKVSLITDEEERENTPTIGYYAMFRYHNGFIKSIYWSRNKMEAFALKYSKGYRKKSGYTFWEKDFDAMARKTMLRQLISKWGIMSIEMQKALDSDMAVVNEDGTVDYIDSDYEEDNSSPSNVETPSENDTTVVRKQCRY
;
A
#
# COMPACT_ATOMS: atom_id res chain seq x y z
N VAL A 1 -1.61 -12.07 10.54
CA VAL A 1 -1.06 -10.71 10.71
C VAL A 1 -0.77 -10.50 12.18
N VAL A 2 0.40 -9.98 12.51
CA VAL A 2 0.88 -9.77 13.88
C VAL A 2 1.07 -8.28 14.10
N GLU A 3 0.64 -7.80 15.25
CA GLU A 3 0.88 -6.46 15.76
C GLU A 3 2.26 -6.43 16.40
N ILE A 4 3.09 -5.48 15.97
CA ILE A 4 4.42 -5.25 16.51
C ILE A 4 4.28 -4.14 17.55
N LYS A 5 4.59 -4.47 18.81
CA LYS A 5 4.52 -3.55 19.95
C LYS A 5 5.78 -2.71 20.05
N GLU A 6 5.68 -1.58 20.73
CA GLU A 6 6.83 -0.73 21.05
C GLU A 6 7.93 -1.56 21.74
N GLY A 7 9.18 -1.39 21.30
CA GLY A 7 10.30 -2.19 21.79
C GLY A 7 10.50 -3.56 21.12
N GLU A 8 9.50 -4.10 20.40
CA GLU A 8 9.65 -5.42 19.74
C GLU A 8 10.44 -5.36 18.42
N LEU A 9 10.41 -4.24 17.70
CA LEU A 9 11.03 -4.11 16.39
C LEU A 9 12.52 -3.74 16.49
N MET A 10 13.41 -4.61 16.01
CA MET A 10 14.83 -4.27 15.88
C MET A 10 15.15 -3.67 14.51
N SER A 11 14.74 -4.36 13.44
CA SER A 11 14.96 -3.90 12.07
C SER A 11 14.03 -4.59 11.09
N TYR A 12 13.68 -3.89 10.01
CA TYR A 12 12.98 -4.47 8.88
C TYR A 12 13.71 -4.09 7.59
N ASN A 13 14.08 -5.07 6.78
CA ASN A 13 14.66 -4.86 5.45
C ASN A 13 13.55 -5.05 4.39
N PRO A 14 13.11 -3.98 3.69
CA PRO A 14 12.06 -4.09 2.69
C PRO A 14 12.44 -4.84 1.42
N LEU A 15 13.73 -4.97 1.11
CA LEU A 15 14.21 -5.63 -0.10
C LEU A 15 14.19 -7.15 0.07
N ASP A 16 14.75 -7.61 1.19
CA ASP A 16 14.83 -9.04 1.53
C ASP A 16 13.59 -9.53 2.31
N GLU A 17 12.71 -8.60 2.69
CA GLU A 17 11.49 -8.83 3.46
C GLU A 17 11.73 -9.47 4.85
N GLU A 18 12.97 -9.38 5.34
CA GLU A 18 13.40 -9.88 6.63
C GLU A 18 13.02 -8.92 7.76
N ILE A 19 12.38 -9.48 8.79
CA ILE A 19 12.07 -8.77 10.03
C ILE A 19 12.86 -9.38 11.19
N LYS A 20 13.53 -8.53 11.97
CA LYS A 20 14.18 -8.91 13.23
C LYS A 20 13.37 -8.31 14.37
N VAL A 21 12.84 -9.18 15.23
CA VAL A 21 12.02 -8.80 16.38
C VAL A 21 12.50 -9.47 17.66
N SER A 22 12.39 -8.75 18.77
CA SER A 22 12.59 -9.26 20.13
C SER A 22 11.27 -9.18 20.86
N LEU A 23 10.51 -10.28 20.90
CA LEU A 23 9.16 -10.28 21.46
C LEU A 23 9.20 -10.15 22.99
N ILE A 24 8.27 -9.35 23.52
CA ILE A 24 8.03 -9.29 24.97
C ILE A 24 7.42 -10.64 25.38
N THR A 25 8.00 -11.27 26.40
CA THR A 25 7.58 -12.61 26.85
C THR A 25 6.36 -12.55 27.79
N ASP A 26 6.25 -11.48 28.57
CA ASP A 26 5.12 -11.24 29.44
C ASP A 26 3.90 -10.80 28.60
N GLU A 27 2.79 -11.53 28.75
CA GLU A 27 1.59 -11.32 27.94
C GLU A 27 0.78 -10.08 28.37
N GLU A 28 0.68 -9.82 29.68
CA GLU A 28 -0.04 -8.65 30.18
C GLU A 28 0.70 -7.35 29.83
N GLU A 29 2.03 -7.34 29.97
CA GLU A 29 2.83 -6.19 29.56
C GLU A 29 2.70 -5.93 28.05
N ARG A 30 2.73 -7.01 27.24
CA ARG A 30 2.63 -6.91 25.79
C ARG A 30 1.26 -6.39 25.34
N GLU A 31 0.18 -6.79 25.98
CA GLU A 31 -1.17 -6.31 25.65
C GLU A 31 -1.33 -4.82 25.95
N ASN A 32 -0.76 -4.35 27.06
CA ASN A 32 -0.78 -2.94 27.46
C ASN A 32 0.19 -2.05 26.67
N THR A 33 1.15 -2.64 25.98
CA THR A 33 2.13 -1.90 25.17
C THR A 33 1.49 -1.39 23.87
N PRO A 34 1.76 -0.14 23.46
CA PRO A 34 1.21 0.41 22.22
C PRO A 34 1.74 -0.31 20.98
N THR A 35 0.84 -0.56 20.01
CA THR A 35 1.19 -1.10 18.70
C THR A 35 1.87 -0.02 17.84
N ILE A 36 3.08 -0.30 17.34
CA ILE A 36 3.86 0.62 16.47
C ILE A 36 3.80 0.26 14.99
N GLY A 37 3.35 -0.95 14.66
CA GLY A 37 3.24 -1.40 13.28
C GLY A 37 2.60 -2.77 13.15
N TYR A 38 2.43 -3.19 11.91
CA TYR A 38 1.77 -4.44 11.55
C TYR A 38 2.65 -5.22 10.59
N TYR A 39 2.76 -6.51 10.85
CA TYR A 39 3.51 -7.45 10.03
C TYR A 39 2.59 -8.55 9.51
N ALA A 40 2.62 -8.81 8.21
CA ALA A 40 1.88 -9.88 7.59
C ALA A 40 2.81 -10.72 6.72
N MET A 41 2.69 -12.05 6.82
CA MET A 41 3.37 -12.99 5.94
C MET A 41 2.41 -14.07 5.48
N PHE A 42 2.69 -14.67 4.32
CA PHE A 42 2.18 -15.99 3.97
C PHE A 42 3.31 -16.84 3.39
N ARG A 43 3.13 -18.16 3.51
CA ARG A 43 4.01 -19.17 2.92
C ARG A 43 3.18 -20.18 2.15
N TYR A 44 3.61 -20.50 0.95
CA TYR A 44 3.05 -21.59 0.15
C TYR A 44 3.75 -22.91 0.42
N HIS A 45 3.07 -24.00 0.07
CA HIS A 45 3.63 -25.34 0.18
C HIS A 45 4.86 -25.56 -0.71
N ASN A 46 5.01 -24.78 -1.79
CA ASN A 46 6.17 -24.80 -2.67
C ASN A 46 7.37 -23.97 -2.15
N GLY A 47 7.27 -23.38 -0.97
CA GLY A 47 8.34 -22.59 -0.36
C GLY A 47 8.34 -21.11 -0.73
N PHE A 48 7.41 -20.62 -1.57
CA PHE A 48 7.26 -19.18 -1.80
C PHE A 48 6.79 -18.50 -0.50
N ILE A 49 7.52 -17.47 -0.07
CA ILE A 49 7.25 -16.68 1.11
C ILE A 49 7.15 -15.22 0.67
N LYS A 50 6.15 -14.51 1.19
CA LYS A 50 6.02 -13.07 1.00
C LYS A 50 5.66 -12.43 2.32
N SER A 51 6.32 -11.32 2.65
CA SER A 51 6.04 -10.55 3.85
C SER A 51 5.96 -9.04 3.57
N ILE A 52 5.18 -8.36 4.40
CA ILE A 52 5.11 -6.91 4.44
C ILE A 52 5.05 -6.40 5.88
N TYR A 53 5.79 -5.33 6.13
CA TYR A 53 5.70 -4.55 7.36
C TYR A 53 5.26 -3.11 7.06
N TRP A 54 4.20 -2.64 7.71
CA TRP A 54 3.79 -1.24 7.69
C TRP A 54 3.82 -0.67 9.10
N SER A 55 4.44 0.50 9.27
CA SER A 55 4.33 1.25 10.52
C SER A 55 2.90 1.74 10.74
N ARG A 56 2.55 2.02 12.00
CA ARG A 56 1.25 2.58 12.37
C ARG A 56 0.95 3.87 11.61
N ASN A 57 1.93 4.77 11.49
CA ASN A 57 1.78 6.03 10.74
C ASN A 57 1.42 5.78 9.27
N LYS A 58 2.05 4.76 8.63
CA LYS A 58 1.73 4.38 7.25
C LYS A 58 0.31 3.81 7.15
N MET A 59 -0.13 3.04 8.16
CA MET A 59 -1.49 2.51 8.24
C MET A 59 -2.53 3.63 8.44
N GLU A 60 -2.24 4.62 9.29
CA GLU A 60 -3.10 5.78 9.49
C GLU A 60 -3.23 6.62 8.21
N ALA A 61 -2.13 6.83 7.48
CA ALA A 61 -2.17 7.49 6.19
C ALA A 61 -3.03 6.72 5.17
N PHE A 62 -2.95 5.38 5.18
CA PHE A 62 -3.83 4.53 4.36
C PHE A 62 -5.31 4.72 4.75
N ALA A 63 -5.62 4.65 6.05
CA ALA A 63 -6.98 4.84 6.55
C ALA A 63 -7.55 6.22 6.17
N LEU A 64 -6.77 7.30 6.31
CA LEU A 64 -7.18 8.66 5.92
C LEU A 64 -7.46 8.78 4.41
N LYS A 65 -6.63 8.13 3.59
CA LYS A 65 -6.77 8.15 2.13
C LYS A 65 -8.05 7.43 1.68
N TYR A 66 -8.27 6.21 2.17
CA TYR A 66 -9.32 5.31 1.64
C TYR A 66 -10.63 5.32 2.43
N SER A 67 -10.63 5.74 3.70
CA SER A 67 -11.85 5.84 4.51
C SER A 67 -12.33 7.29 4.63
N LYS A 68 -13.35 7.65 3.84
CA LYS A 68 -13.99 8.98 3.90
C LYS A 68 -14.53 9.29 5.31
N GLY A 69 -15.06 8.29 6.01
CA GLY A 69 -15.57 8.45 7.37
C GLY A 69 -14.45 8.71 8.38
N TYR A 70 -13.34 7.97 8.29
CA TYR A 70 -12.19 8.14 9.19
C TYR A 70 -11.56 9.52 9.02
N ARG A 71 -11.48 10.02 7.79
CA ARG A 71 -11.01 11.38 7.49
C ARG A 71 -11.90 12.48 8.07
N LYS A 72 -13.21 12.24 8.18
CA LYS A 72 -14.14 13.20 8.81
C LYS A 72 -14.10 13.17 10.34
N LYS A 73 -13.39 12.21 10.95
CA LYS A 73 -13.28 12.01 12.40
C LYS A 73 -14.64 12.02 13.10
N SER A 74 -15.61 11.28 12.53
CA SER A 74 -17.00 11.30 13.01
C SER A 74 -17.23 10.44 14.26
N GLY A 75 -16.21 9.74 14.77
CA GLY A 75 -16.27 8.90 15.97
C GLY A 75 -17.06 7.59 15.82
N TYR A 76 -17.59 7.29 14.63
CA TYR A 76 -18.46 6.13 14.39
C TYR A 76 -17.86 5.09 13.44
N THR A 77 -16.68 5.34 12.89
CA THR A 77 -16.08 4.40 11.94
C THR A 77 -15.42 3.20 12.61
N PHE A 78 -15.37 2.07 11.91
CA PHE A 78 -14.64 0.89 12.40
C PHE A 78 -13.17 1.17 12.67
N TRP A 79 -12.55 2.07 11.90
CA TRP A 79 -11.18 2.52 12.12
C TRP A 79 -10.99 3.29 13.44
N GLU A 80 -12.01 4.00 13.92
CA GLU A 80 -11.96 4.70 15.21
C GLU A 80 -12.29 3.79 16.38
N LYS A 81 -13.20 2.82 16.18
CA LYS A 81 -13.62 1.87 17.23
C LYS A 81 -12.57 0.79 17.49
N ASP A 82 -12.02 0.23 16.42
CA ASP A 82 -11.05 -0.86 16.47
C ASP A 82 -10.06 -0.71 15.31
N PHE A 83 -9.03 0.10 15.54
CA PHE A 83 -8.00 0.39 14.55
C PHE A 83 -7.18 -0.85 14.23
N ASP A 84 -6.84 -1.65 15.23
CA ASP A 84 -5.95 -2.81 15.09
C ASP A 84 -6.62 -3.94 14.31
N ALA A 85 -7.90 -4.24 14.54
CA ALA A 85 -8.63 -5.20 13.71
C ALA A 85 -8.72 -4.75 12.24
N MET A 86 -8.97 -3.46 12.00
CA MET A 86 -9.02 -2.91 10.64
C MET A 86 -7.65 -2.92 9.95
N ALA A 87 -6.58 -2.61 10.67
CA ALA A 87 -5.21 -2.71 10.19
C ALA A 87 -4.85 -4.15 9.83
N ARG A 88 -5.16 -5.12 10.70
CA ARG A 88 -4.93 -6.56 10.43
C ARG A 88 -5.64 -7.01 9.15
N LYS A 89 -6.92 -6.66 8.99
CA LYS A 89 -7.69 -6.98 7.78
C LYS A 89 -7.09 -6.32 6.53
N THR A 90 -6.66 -5.07 6.65
CA THR A 90 -6.06 -4.31 5.55
C THR A 90 -4.74 -4.93 5.11
N MET A 91 -3.84 -5.25 6.04
CA MET A 91 -2.56 -5.88 5.73
C MET A 91 -2.73 -7.21 5.01
N LEU A 92 -3.62 -8.08 5.53
CA LEU A 92 -3.87 -9.39 4.92
C LEU A 92 -4.44 -9.23 3.50
N ARG A 93 -5.38 -8.31 3.31
CA ARG A 93 -5.96 -8.03 1.99
C ARG A 93 -4.91 -7.50 1.03
N GLN A 94 -4.08 -6.54 1.44
CA GLN A 94 -3.03 -5.98 0.57
C GLN A 94 -2.01 -7.04 0.14
N LEU A 95 -1.62 -7.91 1.09
CA LEU A 95 -0.67 -8.98 0.83
C LEU A 95 -1.23 -10.02 -0.16
N ILE A 96 -2.45 -10.52 0.08
CA ILE A 96 -3.07 -11.53 -0.79
C ILE A 96 -3.50 -10.94 -2.12
N SER A 97 -4.03 -9.72 -2.18
CA SER A 97 -4.46 -9.14 -3.45
C SER A 97 -3.31 -8.84 -4.42
N LYS A 98 -2.08 -8.61 -3.91
CA LYS A 98 -0.92 -8.31 -4.76
C LYS A 98 -0.11 -9.53 -5.14
N TRP A 99 0.03 -10.49 -4.22
CA TRP A 99 0.94 -11.63 -4.39
C TRP A 99 0.28 -12.98 -4.17
N GLY A 100 -0.98 -12.99 -3.76
CA GLY A 100 -1.76 -14.20 -3.67
C GLY A 100 -2.06 -14.75 -5.07
N ILE A 101 -1.86 -16.06 -5.25
CA ILE A 101 -2.34 -16.77 -6.43
C ILE A 101 -3.86 -16.62 -6.48
N MET A 102 -4.35 -15.91 -7.49
CA MET A 102 -5.77 -15.80 -7.77
C MET A 102 -6.25 -17.09 -8.44
N SER A 103 -7.49 -17.50 -8.19
CA SER A 103 -8.06 -18.66 -8.88
C SER A 103 -7.95 -18.47 -10.40
N ILE A 104 -7.62 -19.55 -11.10
CA ILE A 104 -7.54 -19.57 -12.58
C ILE A 104 -8.84 -19.05 -13.20
N GLU A 105 -9.98 -19.33 -12.59
CA GLU A 105 -11.29 -18.82 -13.06
C GLU A 105 -11.42 -17.30 -12.93
N MET A 106 -10.81 -16.70 -11.91
CA MET A 106 -10.82 -15.25 -11.72
C MET A 106 -9.83 -14.55 -12.66
N GLN A 107 -8.69 -15.19 -12.97
CA GLN A 107 -7.77 -14.73 -14.02
C GLN A 107 -8.46 -14.78 -15.39
N LYS A 108 -9.07 -15.92 -15.72
CA LYS A 108 -9.85 -16.10 -16.96
C LYS A 108 -11.00 -15.11 -17.08
N ALA A 109 -11.70 -14.80 -15.99
CA ALA A 109 -12.79 -13.82 -15.99
C ALA A 109 -12.30 -12.39 -16.28
N LEU A 110 -11.11 -12.01 -15.76
CA LEU A 110 -10.50 -10.72 -16.08
C LEU A 110 -9.97 -10.68 -17.51
N ASP A 111 -9.32 -11.75 -17.97
CA ASP A 111 -8.84 -11.86 -19.35
C ASP A 111 -10.01 -11.85 -20.34
N SER A 112 -11.14 -12.50 -20.01
CA SER A 112 -12.34 -12.49 -20.84
C SER A 112 -13.06 -11.14 -20.83
N ASP A 113 -13.02 -10.38 -19.74
CA ASP A 113 -13.59 -9.02 -19.67
C ASP A 113 -12.77 -8.01 -20.49
N MET A 114 -11.47 -8.27 -20.70
CA MET A 114 -10.58 -7.46 -21.54
C MET A 114 -10.57 -7.92 -23.01
N ALA A 115 -11.17 -9.07 -23.29
CA ALA A 115 -11.27 -9.65 -24.63
C ALA A 115 -12.58 -9.24 -25.31
N VAL A 116 -12.49 -8.72 -26.53
CA VAL A 116 -13.67 -8.58 -27.40
C VAL A 116 -13.87 -9.93 -28.11
N VAL A 117 -14.96 -10.62 -27.78
CA VAL A 117 -15.33 -11.85 -28.49
C VAL A 117 -16.03 -11.45 -29.78
N ASN A 118 -15.40 -11.73 -30.92
CA ASN A 118 -16.01 -11.54 -32.23
C ASN A 118 -17.11 -12.58 -32.46
N GLU A 119 -18.09 -12.30 -33.33
CA GLU A 119 -19.25 -13.20 -33.60
C GLU A 119 -18.84 -14.62 -34.07
N ASP A 120 -17.61 -14.79 -34.56
CA ASP A 120 -17.03 -16.06 -34.99
C ASP A 120 -16.33 -16.87 -33.88
N GLY A 121 -16.36 -16.39 -32.62
CA GLY A 121 -15.77 -17.07 -31.46
C GLY A 121 -14.24 -16.94 -31.34
N THR A 122 -13.61 -16.10 -32.17
CA THR A 122 -12.21 -15.71 -32.01
C THR A 122 -12.08 -14.62 -30.95
N VAL A 123 -11.00 -14.70 -30.16
CA VAL A 123 -10.70 -13.77 -29.07
C VAL A 123 -9.58 -12.86 -29.54
N ASP A 124 -9.89 -11.59 -29.82
CA ASP A 124 -8.88 -10.56 -30.09
C ASP A 124 -8.53 -9.83 -28.79
N TYR A 125 -7.25 -9.88 -28.44
CA TYR A 125 -6.68 -9.07 -27.38
C TYR A 125 -6.39 -7.68 -27.96
N ILE A 126 -6.98 -6.64 -27.38
CA ILE A 126 -6.61 -5.27 -27.74
C ILE A 126 -5.23 -5.03 -27.16
N ASP A 127 -4.19 -5.22 -27.97
CA ASP A 127 -2.86 -4.70 -27.70
C ASP A 127 -3.01 -3.17 -27.77
N SER A 128 -3.24 -2.53 -26.63
CA SER A 128 -2.95 -1.11 -26.55
C SER A 128 -1.43 -1.02 -26.65
N ASP A 129 -0.93 -0.63 -27.82
CA ASP A 129 0.46 -0.26 -28.05
C ASP A 129 0.85 0.77 -26.99
N TYR A 130 1.34 0.29 -25.85
CA TYR A 130 1.99 1.11 -24.85
C TYR A 130 3.37 1.42 -25.41
N GLU A 131 3.46 2.50 -26.19
CA GLU A 131 4.72 3.21 -26.38
C GLU A 131 5.28 3.53 -24.98
N GLU A 132 6.39 2.89 -24.62
CA GLU A 132 7.13 3.16 -23.40
C GLU A 132 7.63 4.61 -23.41
N ASP A 133 6.93 5.53 -22.72
CA ASP A 133 7.52 6.81 -22.32
C ASP A 133 8.54 6.55 -21.20
N ASN A 134 9.75 6.19 -21.64
CA ASN A 134 10.96 6.14 -20.82
C ASN A 134 11.42 7.56 -20.46
N SER A 135 10.74 8.21 -19.52
CA SER A 135 11.28 9.40 -18.84
C SER A 135 11.45 9.16 -17.34
N SER A 136 12.61 8.63 -16.98
CA SER A 136 13.13 8.63 -15.61
C SER A 136 13.37 10.06 -15.14
N PRO A 137 12.91 10.50 -13.95
CA PRO A 137 13.38 11.75 -13.38
C PRO A 137 14.63 11.44 -12.53
N SER A 138 15.80 11.51 -13.17
CA SER A 138 17.06 11.62 -12.46
C SER A 138 17.47 13.08 -12.30
N ASN A 139 17.79 13.39 -11.05
CA ASN A 139 18.67 14.44 -10.55
C ASN A 139 18.12 15.85 -10.23
N VAL A 140 18.42 16.20 -8.98
CA VAL A 140 18.33 17.49 -8.31
C VAL A 140 19.53 18.34 -8.74
N GLU A 141 19.28 19.56 -9.23
CA GLU A 141 20.20 20.70 -9.07
C GLU A 141 19.40 21.98 -8.78
N THR A 142 19.70 22.61 -7.65
CA THR A 142 19.25 23.96 -7.25
C THR A 142 20.30 25.01 -7.68
N PRO A 143 20.09 26.32 -7.45
CA PRO A 143 19.53 27.32 -8.36
C PRO A 143 20.56 28.39 -8.81
N SER A 144 20.34 29.10 -9.93
CA SER A 144 21.05 30.37 -10.18
C SER A 144 20.23 31.40 -10.96
N GLU A 145 19.95 32.50 -10.26
CA GLU A 145 19.85 33.92 -10.62
C GLU A 145 19.81 34.42 -12.08
N ASN A 146 18.89 35.39 -12.25
CA ASN A 146 18.91 36.60 -13.08
C ASN A 146 18.71 36.46 -14.61
N ASP A 147 17.62 37.02 -15.17
CA ASP A 147 17.58 38.45 -15.54
C ASP A 147 16.17 38.91 -16.01
N THR A 148 15.74 40.01 -15.38
CA THR A 148 14.84 41.12 -15.74
C THR A 148 14.07 41.13 -17.09
N THR A 149 12.75 41.40 -17.07
CA THR A 149 12.12 42.65 -17.59
C THR A 149 10.58 42.68 -17.47
N VAL A 150 10.12 43.43 -16.46
CA VAL A 150 9.04 44.45 -16.45
C VAL A 150 8.13 44.56 -17.68
N VAL A 151 6.79 44.48 -17.51
CA VAL A 151 5.84 45.60 -17.76
C VAL A 151 4.57 45.47 -16.89
N ARG A 152 4.29 46.56 -16.15
CA ARG A 152 3.14 46.87 -15.30
C ARG A 152 1.83 47.05 -16.08
N LYS A 153 0.69 46.78 -15.41
CA LYS A 153 -0.48 47.68 -15.21
C LYS A 153 -1.66 46.89 -14.63
N GLN A 154 -2.55 47.36 -13.76
CA GLN A 154 -2.60 48.35 -12.70
C GLN A 154 -3.96 48.11 -12.02
N CYS A 155 -3.99 47.95 -10.69
CA CYS A 155 -5.21 47.81 -9.89
C CYS A 155 -6.17 49.00 -10.06
N ARG A 156 -7.47 48.81 -9.81
CA ARG A 156 -8.27 49.71 -8.96
C ARG A 156 -9.47 48.98 -8.30
N TYR A 157 -9.52 49.21 -6.98
CA TYR A 157 -10.63 49.34 -6.02
C TYR A 157 -11.89 48.47 -6.17
#